data_AF-A0A2N6G8V5-F1
#
_entry.id   AF-A0A2N6G8V5-F1
#
_cell.length_a   1.000
_cell.length_b   1.000
_cell.length_c   1.000
_cell.angle_alpha   90.00
_cell.angle_beta   90.00
_cell.angle_gamma   90.00
#
_symmetry.space_group_name_H-M   'P 1'
#
loop_
_entity.id
_entity.type
_entity.pdbx_description
1 polymer ?
#
loop_
_entity_poly.entity_id
_entity_poly.type
_entity_poly.pdbx_seq_one_letter_code
_entity_poly.pdbx_strand_id
1 'polypeptide(L)'
;MWPDIFDIKSDRPASMNRLLLILLLLSMPLGNPLAQSATPFFDIELLLFERTSPNAGNSEAWSSDTRIPFQPNVVRIQSESVAGYRLLPENHRQLSPDAYTLERSGRFKTLAHLNWRQPGLSKSRAKAVYISGGGLEGTVTISLSRFLHVDFDMLLNRFSPQRGEYKTYAFNEHRKMRSGELHYVDHPLIGALIKIERYDQPTPDLPDTEPQEGMQEMGSENTNNPPLETEETPSD
;
A
#
# COMPACT_ATOMS: atom_id res chain seq x y z
N MET A 1 65.18 16.44 71.05
CA MET A 1 65.09 15.24 70.20
C MET A 1 64.58 15.71 68.85
N TRP A 2 65.47 15.76 67.85
CA TRP A 2 65.15 15.99 66.42
C TRP A 2 64.41 14.75 65.85
N PRO A 3 63.88 14.76 64.61
CA PRO A 3 63.19 15.78 63.80
C PRO A 3 61.86 15.21 63.20
N ASP A 4 61.08 15.90 62.36
CA ASP A 4 61.01 15.73 60.88
C ASP A 4 59.53 15.94 60.48
N ILE A 5 59.06 16.35 59.30
CA ILE A 5 59.59 16.85 58.02
C ILE A 5 58.31 17.28 57.25
N PHE A 6 58.35 18.44 56.60
CA PHE A 6 57.69 18.89 55.35
C PHE A 6 56.30 18.31 54.97
N ASP A 7 55.34 19.08 54.48
CA ASP A 7 55.50 19.86 53.25
C ASP A 7 54.34 20.86 53.04
N ILE A 8 54.67 21.97 52.40
CA ILE A 8 53.86 23.15 52.10
C ILE A 8 53.41 23.07 50.64
N LYS A 9 52.10 23.22 50.36
CA LYS A 9 51.63 23.70 49.03
C LYS A 9 50.21 24.28 49.16
N SER A 10 50.08 25.58 49.40
CA SER A 10 50.00 26.71 48.44
C SER A 10 48.66 26.83 47.69
N ASP A 11 47.97 27.94 48.01
CA ASP A 11 47.20 28.84 47.14
C ASP A 11 45.85 28.42 46.53
N ARG A 12 44.81 29.15 46.98
CA ARG A 12 43.59 29.52 46.23
C ARG A 12 43.93 30.71 45.29
N PRO A 13 43.00 31.35 44.52
CA PRO A 13 41.70 30.98 43.93
C PRO A 13 41.61 31.39 42.42
N ALA A 14 40.55 30.99 41.69
CA ALA A 14 39.96 31.86 40.66
C ALA A 14 38.56 31.38 40.20
N SER A 15 37.65 32.34 40.21
CA SER A 15 36.33 32.36 39.57
C SER A 15 36.41 32.22 38.05
N MET A 16 35.66 31.30 37.45
CA MET A 16 35.16 31.41 36.07
C MET A 16 34.33 30.18 35.72
N ASN A 17 33.01 30.34 35.58
CA ASN A 17 32.13 29.56 34.70
C ASN A 17 30.66 29.94 34.96
N ARG A 18 30.25 31.12 34.48
CA ARG A 18 28.82 31.46 34.32
C ARG A 18 28.46 31.92 32.91
N LEU A 19 29.37 31.75 31.93
CA LEU A 19 29.20 32.27 30.57
C LEU A 19 29.27 31.18 29.49
N LEU A 20 28.68 29.99 29.75
CA LEU A 20 28.68 28.87 28.80
C LEU A 20 27.28 28.35 28.44
N LEU A 21 26.21 29.02 28.87
CA LEU A 21 24.82 28.60 28.63
C LEU A 21 24.07 29.37 27.53
N ILE A 22 24.68 30.39 26.91
CA ILE A 22 24.04 31.19 25.84
C ILE A 22 24.45 30.74 24.43
N LEU A 23 25.46 29.88 24.28
CA LEU A 23 25.97 29.42 22.98
C LEU A 23 25.39 28.09 22.49
N LEU A 24 24.44 27.49 23.22
CA LEU A 24 23.74 26.25 22.83
C LEU A 24 22.35 26.47 22.20
N LEU A 25 22.02 27.72 21.83
CA LEU A 25 20.76 28.09 21.16
C LEU A 25 20.93 28.40 19.67
N LEU A 26 22.15 28.29 19.12
CA LEU A 26 22.45 28.57 17.71
C LEU A 26 22.92 27.32 16.95
N SER A 27 22.22 26.21 17.18
CA SER A 27 22.26 25.04 16.29
C SER A 27 20.85 24.49 16.12
N MET A 28 19.90 25.34 15.73
CA MET A 28 18.71 24.83 15.05
C MET A 28 19.17 24.38 13.67
N PRO A 29 19.22 23.07 13.36
CA PRO A 29 19.24 22.69 11.96
C PRO A 29 18.01 23.34 11.32
N LEU A 30 18.21 24.10 10.23
CA LEU A 30 17.10 24.40 9.32
C LEU A 30 16.55 23.03 8.93
N GLY A 31 15.45 22.62 9.56
CA GLY A 31 14.81 21.35 9.27
C GLY A 31 14.53 21.33 7.78
N ASN A 32 15.05 20.31 7.09
CA ASN A 32 14.70 20.06 5.70
C ASN A 32 13.17 20.21 5.58
N PRO A 33 12.66 21.05 4.66
CA PRO A 33 11.23 21.20 4.49
C PRO A 33 10.67 19.82 4.14
N LEU A 34 9.90 19.28 5.08
CA LEU A 34 8.88 18.25 4.92
C LEU A 34 9.13 17.36 3.69
N ALA A 35 9.85 16.24 3.87
CA ALA A 35 9.70 15.10 2.98
C ALA A 35 8.23 14.67 3.08
N GLN A 36 7.39 15.25 2.21
CA GLN A 36 5.97 14.99 2.13
C GLN A 36 5.87 13.57 1.62
N SER A 37 5.77 12.62 2.56
CA SER A 37 5.78 11.20 2.21
C SER A 37 4.59 10.94 1.30
N ALA A 38 4.86 10.60 0.04
CA ALA A 38 3.82 10.23 -0.91
C ALA A 38 2.96 9.12 -0.30
N THR A 39 1.64 9.22 -0.46
CA THR A 39 0.73 8.19 0.05
C THR A 39 1.04 6.87 -0.68
N PRO A 40 1.48 5.81 0.02
CA PRO A 40 1.81 4.56 -0.64
C PRO A 40 0.56 3.94 -1.24
N PHE A 41 0.71 3.19 -2.34
CA PHE A 41 -0.37 2.39 -2.91
C PHE A 41 -0.17 0.92 -2.54
N PHE A 42 -1.27 0.18 -2.54
CA PHE A 42 -1.28 -1.25 -2.31
C PHE A 42 -2.15 -1.95 -3.34
N ASP A 43 -1.71 -3.14 -3.75
CA ASP A 43 -2.51 -4.13 -4.46
C ASP A 43 -3.05 -5.12 -3.41
N ILE A 44 -4.35 -5.36 -3.45
CA ILE A 44 -5.07 -6.20 -2.50
C ILE A 44 -5.78 -7.27 -3.28
N GLU A 45 -5.44 -8.52 -2.98
CA GLU A 45 -6.15 -9.68 -3.46
C GLU A 45 -6.93 -10.32 -2.33
N LEU A 46 -8.23 -10.50 -2.54
CA LEU A 46 -9.16 -11.07 -1.58
C LEU A 46 -9.90 -12.25 -2.21
N LEU A 47 -9.81 -13.39 -1.57
CA LEU A 47 -10.58 -14.59 -1.86
C LEU A 47 -11.48 -14.91 -0.67
N LEU A 48 -12.77 -14.76 -0.86
CA LEU A 48 -13.81 -15.09 0.12
C LEU A 48 -14.49 -16.39 -0.27
N PHE A 49 -14.71 -17.26 0.71
CA PHE A 49 -15.32 -18.57 0.48
C PHE A 49 -16.17 -19.00 1.66
N GLU A 50 -17.16 -19.84 1.36
CA GLU A 50 -18.07 -20.45 2.30
C GLU A 50 -17.65 -21.89 2.59
N ARG A 51 -17.81 -22.34 3.84
CA ARG A 51 -17.69 -23.76 4.24
C ARG A 51 -19.00 -24.49 3.96
N THR A 52 -18.95 -25.54 3.13
CA THR A 52 -20.13 -26.27 2.62
C THR A 52 -20.55 -27.47 3.48
N SER A 53 -20.05 -27.61 4.71
CA SER A 53 -20.37 -28.76 5.55
C SER A 53 -21.86 -28.77 5.96
N PRO A 54 -22.57 -29.92 5.93
CA PRO A 54 -24.01 -30.01 6.21
C PRO A 54 -24.45 -29.45 7.57
N ASN A 55 -23.53 -29.39 8.54
CA ASN A 55 -23.75 -28.91 9.91
C ASN A 55 -23.15 -27.53 10.20
N ALA A 56 -22.47 -26.92 9.22
CA ALA A 56 -21.89 -25.60 9.39
C ALA A 56 -23.04 -24.59 9.56
N GLY A 57 -23.17 -24.02 10.77
CA GLY A 57 -24.20 -23.03 11.13
C GLY A 57 -25.36 -23.56 11.98
N ASN A 58 -25.38 -24.85 12.33
CA ASN A 58 -26.49 -25.47 13.08
C ASN A 58 -26.35 -25.40 14.61
N SER A 59 -25.20 -24.96 15.14
CA SER A 59 -24.87 -25.13 16.57
C SER A 59 -24.69 -23.86 17.40
N GLU A 60 -24.79 -22.63 16.88
CA GLU A 60 -24.59 -21.44 17.72
C GLU A 60 -25.59 -20.33 17.40
N ALA A 61 -26.00 -19.61 18.44
CA ALA A 61 -26.89 -18.46 18.37
C ALA A 61 -26.12 -17.25 17.81
N TRP A 62 -26.02 -17.17 16.49
CA TRP A 62 -25.41 -16.03 15.80
C TRP A 62 -26.23 -14.77 16.03
N SER A 63 -25.56 -13.63 16.18
CA SER A 63 -26.23 -12.35 16.43
C SER A 63 -27.27 -12.06 15.36
N SER A 64 -28.51 -11.80 15.78
CA SER A 64 -29.61 -11.36 14.93
C SER A 64 -29.44 -9.93 14.39
N ASP A 65 -28.28 -9.30 14.60
CA ASP A 65 -27.99 -7.97 14.05
C ASP A 65 -27.63 -8.12 12.57
N THR A 66 -28.66 -8.22 11.74
CA THR A 66 -28.57 -8.36 10.27
C THR A 66 -28.33 -7.01 9.57
N ARG A 67 -27.83 -6.01 10.29
CA ARG A 67 -27.61 -4.68 9.73
C ARG A 67 -26.16 -4.57 9.27
N ILE A 68 -25.93 -4.44 7.97
CA ILE A 68 -24.70 -3.76 7.53
C ILE A 68 -24.83 -2.33 8.07
N PRO A 69 -23.94 -1.86 8.97
CA PRO A 69 -23.96 -0.47 9.36
C PRO A 69 -23.86 0.38 8.11
N PHE A 70 -24.75 1.37 7.94
CA PHE A 70 -24.63 2.34 6.87
C PHE A 70 -23.24 2.96 6.97
N GLN A 71 -22.39 2.67 6.00
CA GLN A 71 -21.05 3.25 5.94
C GLN A 71 -21.11 4.47 5.03
N PRO A 72 -20.98 5.70 5.58
CA PRO A 72 -20.74 6.85 4.72
C PRO A 72 -19.39 6.62 4.01
N ASN A 73 -19.36 6.82 2.69
CA ASN A 73 -18.17 6.71 1.81
C ASN A 73 -17.77 5.30 1.34
N VAL A 74 -18.75 4.50 0.89
CA VAL A 74 -18.50 3.25 0.17
C VAL A 74 -18.03 3.50 -1.27
N VAL A 75 -17.04 2.74 -1.72
CA VAL A 75 -16.54 2.71 -3.10
C VAL A 75 -16.91 1.37 -3.73
N ARG A 76 -17.44 1.43 -4.96
CA ARG A 76 -17.58 0.25 -5.83
C ARG A 76 -16.40 0.24 -6.78
N ILE A 77 -15.51 -0.73 -6.60
CA ILE A 77 -14.32 -0.87 -7.44
C ILE A 77 -14.71 -1.26 -8.86
N GLN A 78 -14.09 -0.60 -9.83
CA GLN A 78 -14.27 -0.80 -11.27
C GLN A 78 -12.90 -0.64 -11.95
N SER A 79 -12.81 -0.96 -13.24
CA SER A 79 -11.56 -0.81 -14.01
C SER A 79 -11.05 0.64 -14.03
N GLU A 80 -11.97 1.60 -14.01
CA GLU A 80 -11.64 3.01 -13.84
C GLU A 80 -11.36 3.34 -12.38
N SER A 81 -10.39 4.23 -12.15
CA SER A 81 -10.01 4.60 -10.79
C SER A 81 -11.01 5.59 -10.20
N VAL A 82 -11.61 5.22 -9.07
CA VAL A 82 -12.51 6.08 -8.29
C VAL A 82 -11.83 6.40 -6.97
N ALA A 83 -11.45 7.66 -6.77
CA ALA A 83 -10.71 8.12 -5.57
C ALA A 83 -9.42 7.32 -5.28
N GLY A 84 -8.75 6.83 -6.33
CA GLY A 84 -7.53 6.01 -6.22
C GLY A 84 -7.78 4.51 -6.09
N TYR A 85 -9.04 4.07 -5.99
CA TYR A 85 -9.43 2.67 -5.93
C TYR A 85 -9.70 2.14 -7.34
N ARG A 86 -9.06 1.06 -7.74
CA ARG A 86 -9.19 0.48 -9.09
C ARG A 86 -9.21 -1.04 -9.03
N LEU A 87 -10.22 -1.66 -9.62
CA LEU A 87 -10.25 -3.11 -9.85
C LEU A 87 -9.15 -3.49 -10.85
N LEU A 88 -8.37 -4.50 -10.53
CA LEU A 88 -7.34 -5.07 -11.39
C LEU A 88 -7.90 -6.29 -12.14
N PRO A 89 -7.45 -6.54 -13.38
CA PRO A 89 -7.92 -7.66 -14.18
C PRO A 89 -7.51 -9.01 -13.56
N GLU A 90 -8.23 -10.07 -13.92
CA GLU A 90 -8.09 -11.39 -13.27
C GLU A 90 -6.69 -12.01 -13.41
N ASN A 91 -5.96 -11.67 -14.47
CA ASN A 91 -4.58 -12.12 -14.69
C ASN A 91 -3.59 -11.58 -13.64
N HIS A 92 -3.97 -10.58 -12.84
CA HIS A 92 -3.19 -10.13 -11.68
C HIS A 92 -3.42 -10.98 -10.42
N ARG A 93 -4.38 -11.92 -10.43
CA ARG A 93 -4.71 -12.76 -9.27
C ARG A 93 -3.66 -13.85 -9.06
N GLN A 94 -3.02 -13.83 -7.90
CA GLN A 94 -2.02 -14.78 -7.44
C GLN A 94 -2.65 -15.92 -6.64
N LEU A 95 -3.84 -15.75 -6.05
CA LEU A 95 -4.56 -16.74 -5.24
C LEU A 95 -5.45 -17.68 -6.06
N SER A 96 -5.35 -17.64 -7.39
CA SER A 96 -6.08 -18.56 -8.29
C SER A 96 -5.77 -20.05 -8.01
N PRO A 97 -4.52 -20.46 -7.72
CA PRO A 97 -4.21 -21.83 -7.30
C PRO A 97 -4.87 -22.23 -5.97
N ASP A 98 -4.95 -21.30 -5.01
CA ASP A 98 -5.62 -21.52 -3.72
C ASP A 98 -7.12 -21.69 -3.92
N ALA A 99 -7.75 -20.83 -4.72
CA ALA A 99 -9.16 -20.95 -5.09
C ALA A 99 -9.47 -22.31 -5.73
N TYR A 100 -8.65 -22.73 -6.70
CA TYR A 100 -8.77 -24.05 -7.34
C TYR A 100 -8.68 -25.19 -6.33
N THR A 101 -7.69 -25.14 -5.42
CA THR A 101 -7.48 -26.17 -4.40
C THR A 101 -8.66 -26.25 -3.42
N LEU A 102 -9.16 -25.09 -2.97
CA LEU A 102 -10.32 -25.00 -2.08
C LEU A 102 -11.56 -25.60 -2.72
N GLU A 103 -11.88 -25.21 -3.96
CA GLU A 103 -13.05 -25.72 -4.67
C GLU A 103 -12.96 -27.22 -4.95
N ARG A 104 -11.77 -27.70 -5.37
CA ARG A 104 -11.54 -29.13 -5.66
C ARG A 104 -11.78 -30.03 -4.45
N SER A 105 -11.60 -29.51 -3.23
CA SER A 105 -11.88 -30.27 -2.01
C SER A 105 -13.37 -30.59 -1.81
N GLY A 106 -14.29 -29.85 -2.48
CA GLY A 106 -15.74 -29.93 -2.29
C GLY A 106 -16.25 -29.40 -0.94
N ARG A 107 -15.35 -28.99 -0.04
CA ARG A 107 -15.67 -28.49 1.31
C ARG A 107 -15.84 -26.97 1.37
N PHE A 108 -15.47 -26.29 0.29
CA PHE A 108 -15.51 -24.85 0.19
C PHE A 108 -16.15 -24.42 -1.14
N LYS A 109 -16.80 -23.27 -1.12
CA LYS A 109 -17.38 -22.62 -2.30
C LYS A 109 -16.90 -21.18 -2.36
N THR A 110 -16.31 -20.75 -3.47
CA THR A 110 -15.91 -19.35 -3.65
C THR A 110 -17.14 -18.45 -3.68
N LEU A 111 -17.10 -17.39 -2.88
CA LEU A 111 -18.12 -16.34 -2.81
C LEU A 111 -17.70 -15.13 -3.65
N ALA A 112 -16.43 -14.72 -3.54
CA ALA A 112 -15.84 -13.65 -4.33
C ALA A 112 -14.32 -13.83 -4.44
N HIS A 113 -13.73 -13.47 -5.58
CA HIS A 113 -12.28 -13.41 -5.78
C HIS A 113 -11.94 -12.14 -6.56
N LEU A 114 -11.32 -11.18 -5.87
CA LEU A 114 -11.12 -9.82 -6.38
C LEU A 114 -9.67 -9.41 -6.16
N ASN A 115 -9.14 -8.62 -7.10
CA ASN A 115 -7.87 -7.94 -6.94
C ASN A 115 -8.07 -6.46 -7.25
N TRP A 116 -7.68 -5.55 -6.36
CA TRP A 116 -7.81 -4.12 -6.57
C TRP A 116 -6.63 -3.35 -6.00
N ARG A 117 -6.37 -2.18 -6.57
CA ARG A 117 -5.38 -1.22 -6.12
C ARG A 117 -6.05 -0.09 -5.34
N GLN A 118 -5.43 0.39 -4.26
CA GLN A 118 -5.90 1.55 -3.52
C GLN A 118 -4.77 2.32 -2.81
N PRO A 119 -4.99 3.58 -2.40
CA PRO A 119 -4.07 4.31 -1.53
C PRO A 119 -4.09 3.79 -0.07
N GLY A 120 -2.94 3.75 0.57
CA GLY A 120 -2.75 3.45 1.99
C GLY A 120 -3.14 4.63 2.88
N LEU A 121 -4.43 4.86 3.03
CA LEU A 121 -4.98 5.97 3.80
C LEU A 121 -5.12 5.64 5.28
N SER A 122 -5.07 6.67 6.14
CA SER A 122 -5.35 6.54 7.58
C SER A 122 -6.80 6.12 7.84
N LYS A 123 -7.09 5.55 9.02
CA LYS A 123 -8.45 5.10 9.40
C LYS A 123 -9.55 6.15 9.18
N SER A 124 -9.25 7.43 9.43
CA SER A 124 -10.18 8.55 9.22
C SER A 124 -10.44 8.90 7.75
N ARG A 125 -9.58 8.47 6.83
CA ARG A 125 -9.64 8.78 5.39
C ARG A 125 -9.92 7.56 4.51
N ALA A 126 -9.70 6.36 5.04
CA ALA A 126 -9.95 5.11 4.34
C ALA A 126 -11.42 5.00 3.93
N LYS A 127 -11.65 4.50 2.72
CA LYS A 127 -12.98 4.22 2.19
C LYS A 127 -13.27 2.73 2.27
N ALA A 128 -14.53 2.40 2.52
CA ALA A 128 -15.01 1.02 2.50
C ALA A 128 -15.18 0.55 1.06
N VAL A 129 -14.68 -0.63 0.73
CA VAL A 129 -14.89 -1.26 -0.58
C VAL A 129 -16.08 -2.19 -0.49
N TYR A 130 -17.10 -1.97 -1.32
CA TYR A 130 -18.25 -2.86 -1.40
C TYR A 130 -17.90 -4.16 -2.11
N ILE A 131 -18.27 -5.29 -1.52
CA ILE A 131 -18.04 -6.63 -2.02
C ILE A 131 -19.36 -7.40 -2.02
N SER A 132 -19.67 -8.08 -3.11
CA SER A 132 -20.82 -8.97 -3.21
C SER A 132 -20.54 -10.16 -4.10
N GLY A 133 -21.12 -11.32 -3.79
CA GLY A 133 -21.01 -12.52 -4.61
C GLY A 133 -21.43 -13.78 -3.86
N GLY A 134 -22.03 -14.74 -4.56
CA GLY A 134 -22.38 -16.04 -3.95
C GLY A 134 -23.36 -16.00 -2.77
N GLY A 135 -24.15 -14.94 -2.64
CA GLY A 135 -25.04 -14.69 -1.49
C GLY A 135 -24.41 -13.86 -0.38
N LEU A 136 -23.13 -13.50 -0.51
CA LEU A 136 -22.44 -12.55 0.37
C LEU A 136 -22.66 -11.11 -0.10
N GLU A 137 -22.85 -10.19 0.84
CA GLU A 137 -22.87 -8.75 0.63
C GLU A 137 -22.26 -8.03 1.83
N GLY A 138 -21.45 -7.00 1.58
CA GLY A 138 -20.86 -6.21 2.65
C GLY A 138 -19.72 -5.32 2.19
N THR A 139 -18.83 -5.01 3.11
CA THR A 139 -17.70 -4.12 2.88
C THR A 139 -16.42 -4.64 3.47
N VAL A 140 -15.31 -4.25 2.85
CA VAL A 140 -13.97 -4.39 3.41
C VAL A 140 -13.32 -3.02 3.48
N THR A 141 -12.89 -2.61 4.67
CA THR A 141 -12.14 -1.38 4.87
C THR A 141 -10.70 -1.71 5.20
N ILE A 142 -9.76 -1.07 4.51
CA ILE A 142 -8.34 -1.25 4.76
C ILE A 142 -7.73 0.12 5.05
N SER A 143 -7.05 0.24 6.17
CA SER A 143 -6.40 1.48 6.59
C SER A 143 -4.96 1.26 7.03
N LEU A 144 -4.13 2.27 6.81
CA LEU A 144 -2.71 2.28 7.15
C LEU A 144 -2.48 3.17 8.37
N SER A 145 -1.88 2.58 9.41
CA SER A 145 -1.29 3.29 10.54
C SER A 145 0.19 2.89 10.66
N ARG A 146 0.62 2.33 11.80
CA ARG A 146 1.87 1.57 11.91
C ARG A 146 1.78 0.21 11.20
N PHE A 147 0.56 -0.29 11.02
CA PHE A 147 0.25 -1.56 10.37
C PHE A 147 -0.94 -1.38 9.42
N LEU A 148 -1.19 -2.40 8.59
CA LEU A 148 -2.45 -2.50 7.87
C LEU A 148 -3.52 -3.00 8.84
N HIS A 149 -4.65 -2.32 8.89
CA HIS A 149 -5.85 -2.78 9.57
C HIS A 149 -6.89 -3.11 8.52
N VAL A 150 -7.48 -4.29 8.64
CA VAL A 150 -8.54 -4.77 7.75
C VAL A 150 -9.78 -5.04 8.58
N ASP A 151 -10.87 -4.39 8.20
CA ASP A 151 -12.19 -4.54 8.78
C ASP A 151 -13.09 -5.22 7.73
N PHE A 152 -13.66 -6.37 8.06
CA PHE A 152 -14.69 -7.05 7.30
C PHE A 152 -16.02 -6.81 8.00
N ASP A 153 -17.01 -6.30 7.26
CA ASP A 153 -18.40 -6.18 7.72
C ASP A 153 -19.29 -6.79 6.64
N MET A 154 -19.64 -8.07 6.79
CA MET A 154 -20.29 -8.83 5.73
C MET A 154 -21.48 -9.66 6.24
N LEU A 155 -22.45 -9.87 5.36
CA LEU A 155 -23.59 -10.77 5.57
C LEU A 155 -23.60 -11.82 4.46
N LEU A 156 -23.69 -13.08 4.85
CA LEU A 156 -23.93 -14.20 3.94
C LEU A 156 -25.37 -14.65 4.07
N ASN A 157 -26.11 -14.56 2.97
CA ASN A 157 -27.46 -15.08 2.87
C ASN A 157 -27.46 -16.48 2.22
N ARG A 158 -27.82 -17.51 3.00
CA ARG A 158 -27.87 -18.91 2.56
C ARG A 158 -29.31 -19.41 2.59
N PHE A 159 -29.76 -20.02 1.50
CA PHE A 159 -31.03 -20.75 1.50
C PHE A 159 -30.89 -22.08 2.27
N SER A 160 -31.81 -22.36 3.19
CA SER A 160 -31.91 -23.61 3.93
C SER A 160 -33.06 -24.47 3.38
N PRO A 161 -32.79 -25.48 2.55
CA PRO A 161 -33.84 -26.31 1.95
C PRO A 161 -34.68 -27.06 2.99
N GLN A 162 -34.06 -27.44 4.12
CA GLN A 162 -34.71 -28.17 5.21
C GLN A 162 -35.83 -27.35 5.88
N ARG A 163 -35.70 -26.02 5.89
CA ARG A 163 -36.65 -25.10 6.52
C ARG A 163 -37.43 -24.26 5.53
N GLY A 164 -37.04 -24.25 4.25
CA GLY A 164 -37.63 -23.39 3.22
C GLY A 164 -37.38 -21.90 3.46
N GLU A 165 -36.35 -21.54 4.23
CA GLU A 165 -36.07 -20.16 4.63
C GLU A 165 -34.65 -19.74 4.26
N TYR A 166 -34.44 -18.43 4.12
CA TYR A 166 -33.11 -17.85 4.05
C TYR A 166 -32.58 -17.58 5.45
N LYS A 167 -31.32 -17.95 5.70
CA LYS A 167 -30.58 -17.61 6.91
C LYS A 167 -29.47 -16.65 6.57
N THR A 168 -29.37 -15.58 7.35
CA THR A 168 -28.29 -14.62 7.22
C THR A 168 -27.25 -14.84 8.32
N TYR A 169 -25.98 -14.84 7.95
CA TYR A 169 -24.85 -14.99 8.84
C TYR A 169 -23.94 -13.78 8.74
N ALA A 170 -23.64 -13.14 9.87
CA ALA A 170 -22.69 -12.04 9.92
C ALA A 170 -21.25 -12.55 9.95
N PHE A 171 -20.35 -11.78 9.35
CA PHE A 171 -18.91 -11.96 9.39
C PHE A 171 -18.28 -10.59 9.60
N ASN A 172 -18.04 -10.30 10.88
CA ASN A 172 -17.56 -9.02 11.37
C ASN A 172 -16.19 -9.25 12.01
N GLU A 173 -15.12 -8.94 11.30
CA GLU A 173 -13.75 -9.24 11.71
C GLU A 173 -12.86 -8.02 11.58
N HIS A 174 -12.09 -7.72 12.64
CA HIS A 174 -11.04 -6.70 12.61
C HIS A 174 -9.68 -7.34 12.83
N ARG A 175 -8.77 -7.17 11.88
CA ARG A 175 -7.43 -7.76 12.00
C ARG A 175 -6.32 -6.81 11.57
N LYS A 176 -5.20 -6.93 12.27
CA LYS A 176 -3.94 -6.30 11.90
C LYS A 176 -3.17 -7.22 10.97
N MET A 177 -2.70 -6.72 9.84
CA MET A 177 -1.97 -7.49 8.82
C MET A 177 -0.62 -6.85 8.48
N ARG A 178 0.28 -7.69 7.96
CA ARG A 178 1.58 -7.26 7.41
C ARG A 178 1.49 -7.28 5.88
N SER A 179 2.11 -6.30 5.24
CA SER A 179 2.25 -6.27 3.79
C SER A 179 3.17 -7.41 3.32
N GLY A 180 2.86 -8.02 2.16
CA GLY A 180 3.63 -9.10 1.54
C GLY A 180 3.33 -10.50 2.07
N GLU A 181 2.52 -10.62 3.12
CA GLU A 181 2.13 -11.92 3.70
C GLU A 181 0.70 -12.31 3.28
N LEU A 182 0.47 -13.61 3.13
CA LEU A 182 -0.87 -14.18 2.98
C LEU A 182 -1.50 -14.37 4.36
N HIS A 183 -2.68 -13.79 4.57
CA HIS A 183 -3.42 -13.91 5.82
C HIS A 183 -4.69 -14.74 5.63
N TYR A 184 -4.93 -15.70 6.54
CA TYR A 184 -6.21 -16.40 6.67
C TYR A 184 -7.05 -15.77 7.78
N VAL A 185 -8.29 -15.42 7.46
CA VAL A 185 -9.32 -15.02 8.42
C VAL A 185 -10.28 -16.19 8.57
N ASP A 186 -10.24 -16.81 9.75
CA ASP A 186 -11.10 -17.94 10.08
C ASP A 186 -12.42 -17.45 10.65
N HIS A 187 -13.52 -17.92 10.09
CA HIS A 187 -14.83 -17.79 10.68
C HIS A 187 -15.61 -19.10 10.43
N PRO A 188 -16.55 -19.49 11.33
CA PRO A 188 -17.13 -20.84 11.29
C PRO A 188 -17.84 -21.20 9.98
N LEU A 189 -18.36 -20.21 9.26
CA LEU A 189 -19.07 -20.38 7.98
C LEU A 189 -18.35 -19.76 6.77
N ILE A 190 -17.56 -18.71 7.00
CA ILE A 190 -16.93 -17.90 5.97
C ILE A 190 -15.43 -17.93 6.22
N GLY A 191 -14.63 -18.06 5.17
CA GLY A 191 -13.19 -17.88 5.24
C GLY A 191 -12.78 -16.76 4.29
N ALA A 192 -11.71 -16.05 4.66
CA ALA A 192 -11.05 -15.13 3.74
C ALA A 192 -9.56 -15.46 3.67
N LEU A 193 -9.04 -15.53 2.44
CA LEU A 193 -7.62 -15.40 2.16
C LEU A 193 -7.39 -14.00 1.59
N ILE A 194 -6.45 -13.28 2.18
CA ILE A 194 -6.14 -11.91 1.77
C ILE A 194 -4.63 -11.70 1.69
N LYS A 195 -4.20 -11.13 0.58
CA LYS A 195 -2.81 -10.71 0.34
C LYS A 195 -2.81 -9.21 0.06
N ILE A 196 -1.96 -8.47 0.77
CA ILE A 196 -1.81 -7.02 0.58
C ILE A 196 -0.35 -6.75 0.27
N GLU A 197 -0.07 -6.22 -0.92
CA GLU A 197 1.27 -5.93 -1.39
C GLU A 197 1.44 -4.45 -1.68
N ARG A 198 2.60 -3.89 -1.33
CA ARG A 198 2.91 -2.51 -1.67
C ARG A 198 3.07 -2.41 -3.18
N TYR A 199 2.39 -1.44 -3.78
CA TYR A 199 2.55 -1.11 -5.19
C TYR A 199 3.52 0.06 -5.33
N ASP A 200 4.72 -0.25 -5.81
CA ASP A 200 5.68 0.75 -6.25
C ASP A 200 5.42 1.00 -7.75
N GLN A 201 5.07 2.23 -8.12
CA GLN A 201 4.88 2.58 -9.54
C GLN A 201 6.20 2.32 -10.27
N PRO A 202 6.19 1.62 -11.42
CA PRO A 202 7.35 1.58 -12.27
C PRO A 202 7.70 3.03 -12.62
N THR A 203 8.90 3.47 -12.26
CA THR A 203 9.43 4.74 -12.76
C THR A 203 9.36 4.64 -14.28
N PRO A 204 8.71 5.58 -14.98
CA PRO A 204 8.80 5.61 -16.44
C PRO A 204 10.28 5.60 -16.78
N ASP A 205 10.72 4.65 -17.60
CA ASP A 205 12.06 4.70 -18.18
C ASP A 205 12.12 6.03 -18.93
N LEU A 206 12.74 7.05 -18.31
CA LEU A 206 13.06 8.27 -19.02
C LEU A 206 13.96 7.79 -20.16
N PRO A 207 13.61 8.03 -21.44
CA PRO A 207 14.54 7.76 -22.51
C PRO A 207 15.83 8.47 -22.12
N ASP A 208 16.94 7.72 -22.04
CA ASP A 208 18.25 8.27 -21.75
C ASP A 208 18.37 9.53 -22.61
N THR A 209 18.42 10.69 -21.96
CA THR A 209 18.70 11.92 -22.69
C THR A 209 20.14 11.77 -23.10
N GLU A 210 20.38 11.21 -24.28
CA GLU A 210 21.67 11.28 -24.94
C GLU A 210 22.09 12.75 -24.84
N PRO A 211 23.24 13.06 -24.21
CA PRO A 211 23.77 14.40 -24.25
C PRO A 211 23.93 14.75 -25.73
N GLN A 212 23.20 15.76 -26.21
CA GLN A 212 23.50 16.35 -27.50
C GLN A 212 24.91 16.96 -27.40
N GLU A 213 25.92 16.19 -27.78
CA GLU A 213 27.27 16.69 -27.97
C GLU A 213 27.26 17.72 -29.11
N GLY A 214 27.67 18.94 -28.78
CA GLY A 214 28.32 19.83 -29.75
C GLY A 214 27.43 20.85 -30.48
N MET A 215 26.83 21.77 -29.75
CA MET A 215 26.64 23.14 -30.26
C MET A 215 27.63 24.06 -29.56
N GLN A 216 28.79 24.27 -30.17
CA GLN A 216 29.67 25.42 -29.92
C GLN A 216 30.01 26.12 -31.23
N GLU A 217 29.96 27.44 -31.13
CA GLU A 217 29.79 28.45 -32.19
C GLU A 217 31.06 28.82 -32.97
N MET A 218 30.81 29.26 -34.21
CA MET A 218 31.41 30.39 -34.95
C MET A 218 32.91 30.44 -35.28
N GLY A 219 33.17 30.62 -36.58
CA GLY A 219 34.35 31.29 -37.14
C GLY A 219 34.02 31.88 -38.51
N SER A 220 33.99 33.21 -38.57
CA SER A 220 33.76 34.05 -39.75
C SER A 220 34.92 34.00 -40.77
N GLU A 221 34.64 33.98 -42.08
CA GLU A 221 35.36 34.85 -43.03
C GLU A 221 34.63 35.04 -44.37
N ASN A 222 34.60 36.30 -44.79
CA ASN A 222 34.00 36.83 -46.01
C ASN A 222 35.05 36.87 -47.13
N THR A 223 34.70 36.56 -48.38
CA THR A 223 34.91 37.44 -49.56
C THR A 223 34.62 36.75 -50.89
N ASN A 224 33.88 37.51 -51.72
CA ASN A 224 33.95 37.61 -53.19
C ASN A 224 33.34 36.52 -54.10
N ASN A 225 32.64 37.07 -55.10
CA ASN A 225 31.80 36.45 -56.12
C ASN A 225 32.64 36.04 -57.37
N PRO A 226 32.06 35.52 -58.49
CA PRO A 226 32.44 34.30 -59.24
C PRO A 226 33.02 34.66 -60.64
N PRO A 227 32.77 33.97 -61.77
CA PRO A 227 32.77 32.54 -62.17
C PRO A 227 33.81 32.23 -63.31
N LEU A 228 33.86 31.00 -63.83
CA LEU A 228 33.99 30.58 -65.27
C LEU A 228 34.88 29.33 -65.52
N GLU A 229 34.30 28.45 -66.36
CA GLU A 229 34.88 27.69 -67.49
C GLU A 229 35.72 26.41 -67.31
N THR A 230 35.17 25.35 -67.97
CA THR A 230 35.79 24.30 -68.83
C THR A 230 36.87 23.39 -68.21
N GLU A 231 36.97 22.08 -68.47
CA GLU A 231 36.81 21.26 -69.70
C GLU A 231 36.35 19.83 -69.26
N GLU A 232 35.43 19.18 -69.97
CA GLU A 232 35.70 18.06 -70.90
C GLU A 232 36.92 17.17 -70.53
N THR A 233 36.80 15.86 -70.31
CA THR A 233 36.50 14.84 -71.33
C THR A 233 36.36 13.44 -70.68
N PRO A 234 35.74 12.47 -71.39
CA PRO A 234 35.42 11.12 -70.89
C PRO A 234 36.47 10.08 -71.29
N SER A 235 36.44 8.89 -70.68
CA SER A 235 37.00 7.67 -71.27
C SER A 235 36.31 6.42 -70.70
N ASP A 236 35.61 5.70 -71.57
CA ASP A 236 35.52 4.23 -71.52
C ASP A 236 36.89 3.61 -71.88
#